data_AF-A0A1U7NLS5-F1
#
_entry.id   AF-A0A1U7NLS5-F1
#
_cell.length_a   1.000
_cell.length_b   1.000
_cell.length_c   1.000
_cell.angle_alpha   90.00
_cell.angle_beta   90.00
_cell.angle_gamma   90.00
#
_symmetry.space_group_name_H-M   'P 1'
#
loop_
_entity.id
_entity.type
_entity.pdbx_description
1 polymer ?
#
loop_
_entity_poly.entity_id
_entity_poly.type
_entity_poly.pdbx_seq_one_letter_code
_entity_poly.pdbx_strand_id
1 'polypeptide(L)'
;MNIEYALSDEDLEFIKNVFEKKLALEALIKSEGISANLMKDLISTYSQINAEYTNWWSKKIKELNLENSNYELQVDFENKRIVNI
;
A
#
# COMPACT_ATOMS: atom_id res chain seq x y z
N MET A 1 4.48 -2.21 23.51
CA MET A 1 3.03 -2.39 23.38
C MET A 1 2.82 -2.91 21.97
N ASN A 2 2.26 -4.11 21.81
CA ASN A 2 2.00 -4.66 20.48
C ASN A 2 0.68 -4.07 20.01
N ILE A 3 0.74 -3.27 18.96
CA ILE A 3 -0.43 -2.78 18.26
C ILE A 3 -0.88 -3.88 17.33
N GLU A 4 -2.16 -4.24 17.45
CA GLU A 4 -2.82 -5.16 16.54
C GLU A 4 -4.24 -4.65 16.27
N TYR A 5 -4.54 -4.36 15.01
CA TYR A 5 -5.88 -3.93 14.58
C TYR A 5 -6.39 -4.84 13.47
N ALA A 6 -7.49 -5.55 13.72
CA ALA A 6 -8.13 -6.37 12.70
C ALA A 6 -8.65 -5.51 11.55
N LEU A 7 -8.43 -5.95 10.32
CA LEU A 7 -8.96 -5.34 9.11
C LEU A 7 -10.33 -5.94 8.77
N SER A 8 -11.21 -5.10 8.20
CA SER A 8 -12.40 -5.59 7.52
C SER A 8 -12.01 -6.36 6.25
N ASP A 9 -12.87 -7.26 5.76
CA ASP A 9 -12.62 -7.96 4.50
C ASP A 9 -12.54 -6.97 3.32
N GLU A 10 -13.33 -5.89 3.34
CA GLU A 10 -13.27 -4.81 2.32
C GLU A 10 -11.93 -4.09 2.34
N ASP A 11 -11.45 -3.70 3.53
CA ASP A 11 -10.14 -3.05 3.67
C ASP A 11 -9.02 -3.97 3.22
N LEU A 12 -9.10 -5.26 3.59
CA LEU A 12 -8.11 -6.27 3.22
C LEU A 12 -8.06 -6.47 1.71
N GLU A 13 -9.21 -6.64 1.05
CA GLU A 13 -9.30 -6.81 -0.39
C GLU A 13 -8.73 -5.58 -1.12
N PHE A 14 -9.14 -4.38 -0.68
CA PHE A 14 -8.66 -3.14 -1.25
C PHE A 14 -7.14 -3.01 -1.12
N ILE A 15 -6.60 -3.11 0.09
CA ILE A 15 -5.17 -2.85 0.32
C ILE A 15 -4.30 -3.94 -0.30
N LYS A 16 -4.78 -5.19 -0.36
CA LYS A 16 -4.09 -6.28 -1.06
C LYS A 16 -3.99 -6.01 -2.56
N ASN A 17 -5.10 -5.62 -3.20
CA ASN A 17 -5.12 -5.30 -4.62
C ASN A 17 -4.18 -4.14 -4.97
N VAL A 18 -4.22 -3.06 -4.17
CA VAL A 18 -3.35 -1.89 -4.36
C VAL A 18 -1.87 -2.26 -4.16
N PHE A 19 -1.56 -3.03 -3.11
CA PHE A 19 -0.20 -3.47 -2.81
C PHE A 19 0.39 -4.37 -3.90
N GLU A 20 -0.38 -5.35 -4.38
CA GLU A 20 0.04 -6.25 -5.47
C GLU A 20 0.28 -5.48 -6.77
N LYS A 21 -0.61 -4.54 -7.13
CA LYS A 21 -0.42 -3.65 -8.29
C LYS A 21 0.84 -2.80 -8.15
N LYS A 22 1.08 -2.24 -6.96
CA LYS A 22 2.27 -1.43 -6.68
C LYS A 22 3.54 -2.24 -6.91
N LEU A 23 3.63 -3.44 -6.34
CA LEU A 23 4.79 -4.34 -6.52
C LEU A 23 5.00 -4.74 -7.97
N ALA A 24 3.92 -5.09 -8.69
CA ALA A 24 3.99 -5.44 -10.10
C ALA A 24 4.51 -4.27 -10.95
N LEU A 25 4.02 -3.05 -10.70
CA LEU A 25 4.47 -1.85 -11.41
C LEU A 25 5.93 -1.50 -11.09
N GLU A 26 6.38 -1.65 -9.84
CA GLU A 26 7.79 -1.45 -9.48
C GLU A 26 8.70 -2.44 -10.20
N ALA A 27 8.28 -3.70 -10.33
CA ALA A 27 9.01 -4.70 -11.09
C ALA A 27 9.06 -4.36 -12.58
N LEU A 28 7.94 -3.92 -13.16
CA LEU A 28 7.87 -3.51 -14.56
C LEU A 28 8.76 -2.30 -14.84
N ILE A 29 8.71 -1.24 -14.03
CA ILE A 29 9.52 -0.03 -14.21
C ILE A 29 11.03 -0.34 -14.17
N LYS A 30 11.43 -1.37 -13.43
CA LYS A 30 12.84 -1.83 -13.36
C LYS A 30 13.24 -2.76 -14.51
N SER A 31 12.30 -3.19 -15.36
CA SER A 31 12.57 -4.07 -16.48
C SER A 31 13.27 -3.34 -17.62
N GLU A 32 14.24 -4.01 -18.23
CA GLU A 32 14.87 -3.55 -19.47
C GLU A 32 13.92 -3.73 -20.66
N GLY A 33 14.17 -2.98 -21.75
CA GLY A 33 13.46 -3.15 -23.03
C GLY A 33 12.09 -2.45 -23.13
N ILE A 34 11.70 -1.65 -22.15
CA ILE A 34 10.46 -0.87 -22.18
C ILE A 34 10.62 0.38 -23.04
N SER A 35 9.67 0.62 -23.95
CA SER A 35 9.67 1.83 -24.79
C SER A 35 9.42 3.09 -23.95
N ALA A 36 9.94 4.24 -24.38
CA ALA A 36 9.78 5.50 -23.65
C ALA A 36 8.31 5.89 -23.40
N ASN A 37 7.42 5.62 -24.37
CA ASN A 37 5.99 5.88 -24.23
C ASN A 37 5.37 4.98 -23.15
N LEU A 38 5.67 3.68 -23.19
CA LEU A 38 5.17 2.74 -22.19
C LEU A 38 5.74 3.05 -20.80
N MET A 39 7.01 3.47 -20.71
CA MET A 39 7.61 3.90 -19.45
C MET A 39 6.87 5.09 -18.84
N LYS A 40 6.51 6.08 -19.66
CA LYS A 40 5.73 7.24 -19.20
C LYS A 40 4.37 6.83 -18.64
N ASP A 41 3.68 5.94 -19.33
CA ASP A 41 2.38 5.42 -18.88
C ASP A 41 2.52 4.63 -17.57
N LEU A 42 3.54 3.77 -17.46
CA LEU A 42 3.83 3.00 -16.24
C LEU A 42 4.13 3.91 -15.04
N ILE A 43 4.94 4.96 -15.22
CA ILE A 43 5.23 5.93 -14.14
C ILE A 43 3.95 6.66 -13.71
N SER A 44 3.11 7.04 -14.67
CA SER A 44 1.81 7.69 -14.38
C SER A 44 0.90 6.76 -13.57
N THR A 45 0.73 5.52 -14.02
CA THR A 45 -0.08 4.51 -13.31
C THR A 45 0.49 4.20 -11.93
N TYR A 46 1.82 4.04 -11.81
CA TYR A 46 2.47 3.84 -10.52
C TYR A 46 2.20 5.00 -9.55
N SER A 47 2.24 6.24 -10.04
CA SER A 47 1.96 7.42 -9.21
C SER A 47 0.51 7.41 -8.68
N GLN A 48 -0.45 6.98 -9.50
CA GLN A 48 -1.85 6.83 -9.10
C GLN A 48 -2.02 5.74 -8.03
N ILE A 49 -1.46 4.55 -8.26
CA ILE A 49 -1.52 3.44 -7.31
C ILE A 49 -0.82 3.79 -5.99
N ASN A 50 0.31 4.50 -6.05
CA ASN A 50 1.00 4.95 -4.85
C ASN A 50 0.17 5.98 -4.06
N ALA A 51 -0.58 6.85 -4.75
CA ALA A 51 -1.51 7.77 -4.10
C ALA A 51 -2.66 7.02 -3.43
N GLU A 52 -3.26 6.01 -4.07
CA GLU A 52 -4.29 5.15 -3.47
C GLU A 52 -3.78 4.46 -2.20
N TYR A 53 -2.58 3.86 -2.27
CA TYR A 53 -1.92 3.21 -1.14
C TYR A 53 -1.70 4.19 0.03
N THR A 54 -1.17 5.37 -0.27
CA THR A 54 -0.89 6.42 0.73
C THR A 54 -2.16 6.97 1.37
N ASN A 55 -3.21 7.16 0.56
CA ASN A 55 -4.50 7.66 1.03
C ASN A 55 -5.19 6.66 1.96
N TRP A 56 -5.11 5.37 1.65
CA TRP A 56 -5.65 4.32 2.51
C TRP A 56 -4.94 4.31 3.88
N TRP A 57 -3.61 4.35 3.90
CA TRP A 57 -2.85 4.44 5.15
C TRP A 57 -3.20 5.69 5.94
N SER A 58 -3.26 6.86 5.28
CA SER A 58 -3.64 8.11 5.93
C SER A 58 -5.03 8.02 6.59
N LYS A 59 -6.00 7.41 5.89
CA LYS A 59 -7.35 7.18 6.42
C LYS A 59 -7.31 6.25 7.63
N LYS A 60 -6.59 5.13 7.56
CA LYS A 60 -6.51 4.15 8.65
C LYS A 60 -5.80 4.69 9.88
N ILE A 61 -4.69 5.41 9.70
CA ILE A 61 -3.97 6.06 10.80
C ILE A 61 -4.90 7.02 11.56
N LYS A 62 -5.72 7.77 10.83
CA LYS A 62 -6.71 8.68 11.44
C LYS A 62 -7.84 7.92 12.15
N GLU A 63 -8.42 6.90 11.52
CA GLU A 63 -9.47 6.06 12.13
C GLU A 63 -9.02 5.39 13.43
N LEU A 64 -7.74 5.00 13.48
CA LEU A 64 -7.12 4.34 14.63
C LEU A 64 -6.51 5.32 15.65
N ASN A 65 -6.59 6.64 15.41
CA ASN A 65 -5.99 7.70 16.23
C ASN A 65 -4.47 7.56 16.43
N LEU A 66 -3.74 7.15 15.39
CA LEU A 66 -2.29 6.90 15.44
C LEU A 66 -1.44 8.07 14.89
N GLU A 67 -2.05 9.20 14.54
CA GLU A 67 -1.39 10.33 13.84
C GLU A 67 -0.14 10.89 14.55
N ASN A 68 -0.08 10.80 15.89
CA ASN A 68 1.04 11.29 16.70
C ASN A 68 1.93 10.16 17.25
N SER A 69 1.81 8.96 16.69
CA SER A 69 2.55 7.81 17.17
C SER A 69 3.81 7.56 16.34
N ASN A 70 4.88 7.13 17.00
CA ASN A 70 6.13 6.73 16.33
C ASN A 70 6.14 5.24 15.93
N TYR A 71 4.97 4.67 15.63
CA TYR A 71 4.90 3.26 15.25
C TYR A 71 5.24 3.10 13.78
N GLU A 72 6.14 2.18 13.49
CA GLU A 72 6.28 1.63 12.16
C GLU A 72 5.17 0.58 12.00
N LEU A 73 4.27 0.76 11.04
CA LEU A 73 3.09 -0.09 10.85
C LEU A 73 3.22 -0.89 9.55
N GLN A 74 2.71 -2.12 9.58
CA GLN A 74 2.56 -2.95 8.38
C GLN A 74 1.22 -3.68 8.38
N VAL A 75 0.81 -4.14 7.20
CA VAL A 75 -0.34 -5.06 7.05
C VAL A 75 0.18 -6.50 7.09
N ASP A 76 -0.28 -7.26 8.07
CA ASP A 76 -0.19 -8.71 8.13
C ASP A 76 -1.38 -9.30 7.36
N PHE A 77 -1.15 -9.60 6.08
CA PHE A 77 -2.17 -10.12 5.17
C PHE A 77 -2.64 -11.53 5.56
N GLU A 78 -1.79 -12.32 6.22
CA GLU A 78 -2.12 -13.69 6.63
C GLU A 78 -3.11 -13.68 7.79
N ASN A 79 -2.85 -12.86 8.81
CA ASN A 79 -3.72 -12.72 9.97
C ASN A 79 -4.75 -11.59 9.86
N LYS A 80 -4.84 -10.94 8.69
CA LYS A 80 -5.80 -9.87 8.37
C LYS A 80 -5.77 -8.71 9.38
N ARG A 81 -4.60 -8.19 9.71
CA ARG A 81 -4.43 -7.15 10.74
C ARG A 81 -3.34 -6.15 10.40
N ILE A 82 -3.42 -4.96 10.96
CA ILE A 82 -2.30 -4.02 11.03
C ILE A 82 -1.53 -4.31 12.31
N VAL A 83 -0.20 -4.42 12.20
CA VAL A 83 0.71 -4.61 13.33
C VAL A 83 1.81 -3.56 13.33
N ASN A 84 2.35 -3.24 14.51
CA ASN A 84 3.62 -2.51 14.56
C ASN A 84 4.81 -3.45 14.35
N ILE A 85 5.88 -2.95 13.73
CA ILE A 85 7.17 -3.62 13.59
C ILE A 85 8.23 -3.05 14.54
#